data_AF-A0A9E3F385-F1
#
_entry.id   AF-A0A9E3F385-F1
#
_cell.length_a   1.000
_cell.length_b   1.000
_cell.length_c   1.000
_cell.angle_alpha   90.00
_cell.angle_beta   90.00
_cell.angle_gamma   90.00
#
_symmetry.space_group_name_H-M   'P 1'
#
loop_
_entity.id
_entity.type
_entity.pdbx_description
1 polymer ?
#
loop_
_entity_poly.entity_id
_entity_poly.type
_entity_poly.pdbx_seq_one_letter_code
_entity_poly.pdbx_strand_id
1 'polypeptide(L)'
;MIGTAWAAGGEVHGDSIFLDTHFWVAVAFVIFVALMVWKVRGTLANMLDQRAITITKQLDDALKLRVEAEATLAEYKMKRDAAEGEAKGIIEQAKVEAAALKTRAEADLANAIKLRERQALDRIAQAEAKATAEVRATAVDAAISATRTLLQERMRAGQGTELVDQAIAELPRRLN
;
A
#
# COMPACT_ATOMS: atom_id res chain seq x y z
N MET A 1 25.83 114.54 -43.01
CA MET A 1 26.58 113.99 -44.16
C MET A 1 25.99 112.61 -44.43
N ILE A 2 24.96 112.54 -45.30
CA ILE A 2 25.06 112.30 -46.76
C ILE A 2 25.48 110.84 -47.00
N GLY A 3 24.74 109.96 -47.67
CA GLY A 3 23.48 110.04 -48.42
C GLY A 3 22.93 108.60 -48.55
N THR A 4 21.63 108.38 -48.37
CA THR A 4 20.58 108.31 -49.41
C THR A 4 20.79 107.25 -50.49
N ALA A 5 19.83 106.31 -50.48
CA ALA A 5 19.09 105.80 -51.63
C ALA A 5 19.83 104.89 -52.63
N TRP A 6 19.30 103.67 -52.80
CA TRP A 6 18.66 103.19 -54.04
C TRP A 6 18.16 101.77 -53.76
N ALA A 7 16.84 101.56 -53.68
CA ALA A 7 15.96 101.11 -54.78
C ALA A 7 16.37 99.71 -55.29
N ALA A 8 15.52 98.71 -55.05
CA ALA A 8 14.55 98.23 -56.04
C ALA A 8 15.18 97.17 -56.96
N GLY A 9 14.60 95.98 -56.92
CA GLY A 9 15.03 94.88 -57.79
C GLY A 9 14.45 93.55 -57.35
N GLY A 10 13.11 93.48 -57.25
CA GLY A 10 12.45 92.20 -57.38
C GLY A 10 12.70 91.72 -58.81
N GLU A 11 13.61 90.77 -58.97
CA GLU A 11 13.68 89.96 -60.16
C GLU A 11 13.20 88.56 -59.81
N VAL A 12 11.87 88.41 -59.88
CA VAL A 12 11.26 87.11 -60.16
C VAL A 12 11.57 86.83 -61.62
N HIS A 13 12.80 86.37 -61.89
CA HIS A 13 13.14 85.81 -63.19
C HIS A 13 12.28 84.55 -63.35
N GLY A 14 11.24 84.68 -64.17
CA GLY A 14 10.49 83.58 -64.74
C GLY A 14 11.34 82.81 -65.76
N ASP A 15 12.53 82.38 -65.34
CA ASP A 15 13.21 81.29 -66.02
C ASP A 15 12.44 80.03 -65.64
N SER A 16 11.83 79.45 -66.65
CA SER A 16 11.07 78.21 -66.58
C SER A 16 11.65 77.27 -65.53
N ILE A 17 10.87 76.96 -64.49
CA ILE A 17 11.09 75.89 -63.47
C ILE A 17 11.59 74.56 -64.06
N PHE A 18 11.48 74.38 -65.37
CA PHE A 18 11.98 73.25 -66.15
C PHE A 18 13.49 73.31 -66.52
N LEU A 19 14.15 74.47 -66.41
CA LEU A 19 15.58 74.69 -66.72
C LEU A 19 16.46 74.78 -65.46
N ASP A 20 15.88 74.83 -64.26
CA ASP A 20 16.64 74.81 -63.01
C ASP A 20 17.08 73.37 -62.67
N THR A 21 18.39 73.18 -62.45
CA THR A 21 18.98 71.89 -62.10
C THR A 21 18.46 71.39 -60.75
N HIS A 22 18.15 72.29 -59.82
CA HIS A 22 17.62 71.93 -58.51
C HIS A 22 16.21 71.32 -58.58
N PHE A 23 15.39 71.73 -59.55
CA PHE A 23 14.05 71.15 -59.75
C PHE A 23 14.13 69.68 -60.17
N TRP A 24 14.98 69.35 -61.15
CA TRP A 24 15.18 67.96 -61.58
C TRP A 24 15.80 67.07 -60.49
N VAL A 25 16.68 67.62 -59.65
CA VAL A 25 17.21 66.92 -58.47
C VAL A 25 16.10 66.62 -57.46
N ALA A 26 15.21 67.58 -57.18
CA ALA A 26 14.05 67.37 -56.31
C ALA A 26 13.09 66.31 -56.87
N VAL A 27 12.81 66.33 -58.18
CA VAL A 27 11.99 65.31 -58.86
C VAL A 27 12.64 63.92 -58.75
N ALA A 28 13.95 63.81 -59.00
CA ALA A 28 14.68 62.56 -58.85
C ALA A 28 14.67 62.05 -57.40
N PHE A 29 14.79 62.93 -56.40
CA PHE A 29 14.70 62.57 -54.98
C PHE A 29 13.31 62.04 -54.62
N VAL A 30 12.24 62.70 -55.07
CA VAL A 30 10.86 62.24 -54.82
C VAL A 30 10.61 60.89 -55.49
N ILE A 31 11.06 60.68 -56.73
CA ILE A 31 10.95 59.39 -57.42
C ILE A 31 11.75 58.31 -56.68
N PHE A 32 12.96 58.62 -56.24
CA PHE A 32 13.79 57.71 -55.45
C PHE A 32 13.11 57.30 -54.14
N VAL A 33 12.60 58.26 -53.37
CA VAL A 33 11.87 57.99 -52.12
C VAL A 33 10.60 57.19 -52.38
N ALA A 34 9.84 57.50 -53.43
CA ALA A 34 8.64 56.76 -53.80
C ALA A 34 8.93 55.28 -54.13
N LEU A 35 10.00 55.03 -54.89
CA LEU A 35 10.46 53.67 -55.21
C LEU A 35 10.98 52.93 -53.97
N MET A 36 11.70 53.63 -53.07
CA MET A 36 12.20 53.06 -51.82
C MET A 36 11.04 52.65 -50.90
N VAL A 37 10.07 53.54 -50.69
CA VAL A 37 8.86 53.26 -49.89
C VAL A 37 8.06 52.12 -50.52
N TRP A 38 7.97 52.05 -51.85
CA TRP A 38 7.31 50.94 -52.54
C TRP A 38 7.98 49.58 -52.26
N LYS A 39 9.31 49.52 -52.34
CA LYS A 39 10.06 48.29 -52.11
C LYS A 39 10.02 47.85 -50.64
N VAL A 40 10.14 48.80 -49.70
CA VAL A 40 10.30 48.53 -48.27
C VAL A 40 8.95 48.27 -47.57
N ARG A 41 7.84 48.85 -48.03
CA ARG A 41 6.55 48.68 -47.34
C ARG A 41 6.12 47.22 -47.21
N GLY A 42 6.39 46.39 -48.22
CA GLY A 42 6.03 44.97 -48.20
C GLY A 42 6.86 44.16 -47.22
N THR A 43 8.18 44.41 -47.17
CA THR A 43 9.08 43.71 -46.23
C THR A 43 8.78 44.10 -44.78
N LEU A 44 8.48 45.38 -44.53
CA LEU A 44 8.20 45.86 -43.18
C LEU A 44 6.85 45.33 -42.65
N ALA A 45 5.82 45.30 -43.50
CA ALA A 45 4.53 44.70 -43.17
C ALA A 45 4.67 43.19 -42.90
N ASN A 46 5.37 42.45 -43.77
CA ASN A 46 5.59 41.01 -43.59
C ASN A 46 6.33 40.68 -42.28
N MET A 47 7.31 41.50 -41.88
CA MET A 47 8.02 41.30 -40.61
C MET A 47 7.12 41.53 -39.39
N LEU A 48 6.24 42.52 -39.43
CA LEU A 48 5.26 42.77 -38.38
C LEU A 48 4.22 41.64 -38.31
N ASP A 49 3.73 41.18 -39.45
CA ASP A 49 2.78 40.06 -39.53
C ASP A 49 3.42 38.75 -39.02
N GLN A 50 4.68 38.47 -39.39
CA GLN A 50 5.40 37.31 -38.87
C GLN A 50 5.58 37.37 -37.34
N ARG A 51 5.87 38.55 -36.80
CA ARG A 51 5.94 38.75 -35.34
C ARG A 51 4.57 38.53 -34.69
N ALA A 52 3.51 39.08 -35.26
CA ALA A 52 2.15 38.89 -34.76
C ALA A 52 1.77 37.41 -34.74
N ILE A 53 1.99 36.69 -35.86
CA ILE A 53 1.74 35.24 -35.96
C ILE A 53 2.55 34.47 -34.91
N THR A 54 3.83 34.80 -34.72
CA THR A 54 4.69 34.14 -33.73
C THR A 54 4.19 34.36 -32.31
N ILE A 55 3.79 35.59 -31.97
CA ILE A 55 3.27 35.93 -30.64
C ILE A 55 1.94 35.22 -30.40
N THR A 56 1.02 35.24 -31.36
CA THR A 56 -0.26 34.53 -31.25
C THR A 56 -0.04 33.04 -31.05
N LYS A 57 0.86 32.42 -31.83
CA LYS A 57 1.20 31.00 -31.67
C LYS A 57 1.77 30.69 -30.29
N GLN A 58 2.69 31.53 -29.79
CA GLN A 58 3.24 31.34 -28.44
C GLN A 58 2.18 31.50 -27.35
N LEU A 59 1.23 32.42 -27.54
CA LEU A 59 0.12 32.61 -26.60
C LEU A 59 -0.83 31.40 -26.63
N ASP A 60 -1.17 30.89 -27.80
CA ASP A 60 -2.00 29.70 -27.97
C ASP A 60 -1.33 28.45 -27.36
N ASP A 61 -0.03 28.27 -27.62
CA ASP A 61 0.76 27.17 -27.04
C ASP A 61 0.82 27.29 -25.50
N ALA A 62 0.98 28.51 -24.97
CA ALA A 62 0.99 28.76 -23.53
C ALA A 62 -0.39 28.49 -22.89
N LEU A 63 -1.48 28.89 -23.55
CA LEU A 63 -2.84 28.59 -23.10
C LEU A 63 -3.10 27.09 -23.11
N LYS A 64 -2.70 26.40 -24.18
CA LYS A 64 -2.82 24.95 -24.27
C LYS A 64 -2.04 24.26 -23.15
N LEU A 65 -0.80 24.68 -22.91
CA LEU A 65 0.03 24.13 -21.84
C LEU A 65 -0.58 24.39 -20.45
N ARG A 66 -1.24 25.55 -20.24
CA ARG A 66 -1.97 25.84 -19.01
C ARG A 66 -3.15 24.90 -18.81
N VAL A 67 -3.96 24.69 -19.85
CA VAL A 67 -5.10 23.77 -19.80
C VAL A 67 -4.63 22.34 -19.54
N GLU A 68 -3.56 21.88 -20.20
CA GLU A 68 -2.98 20.56 -19.95
C GLU A 68 -2.44 20.41 -18.52
N ALA A 69 -1.77 21.43 -17.99
CA ALA A 69 -1.28 21.44 -16.62
C ALA A 69 -2.42 21.42 -15.59
N GLU A 70 -3.49 22.19 -15.83
CA GLU A 70 -4.68 22.20 -14.97
C GLU A 70 -5.42 20.86 -15.00
N ALA A 71 -5.59 20.28 -16.19
CA ALA A 71 -6.18 18.95 -16.34
C ALA A 71 -5.36 17.88 -15.61
N THR A 72 -4.04 17.90 -15.78
CA THR A 72 -3.12 16.99 -15.10
C THR A 72 -3.21 17.16 -13.58
N LEU A 73 -3.21 18.40 -13.10
CA LEU A 73 -3.34 18.70 -11.67
C LEU A 73 -4.67 18.21 -11.09
N ALA A 74 -5.77 18.38 -11.82
CA ALA A 74 -7.07 17.85 -11.42
C ALA A 74 -7.05 16.32 -11.33
N GLU A 75 -6.47 15.64 -12.33
CA GLU A 75 -6.31 14.19 -12.34
C GLU A 75 -5.49 13.69 -11.15
N TYR A 76 -4.35 14.33 -10.84
CA TYR A 76 -3.53 13.96 -9.69
C TYR A 76 -4.23 14.21 -8.35
N LYS A 77 -5.03 15.27 -8.22
CA LYS A 77 -5.86 15.50 -7.03
C LYS A 77 -6.89 14.40 -6.86
N MET A 78 -7.64 14.06 -7.92
CA MET A 78 -8.61 12.96 -7.86
C MET A 78 -7.94 11.63 -7.53
N LYS A 79 -6.79 11.32 -8.12
CA LYS A 79 -6.01 10.11 -7.81
C LYS A 79 -5.53 10.10 -6.37
N ARG A 80 -5.07 11.23 -5.84
CA ARG A 80 -4.69 11.37 -4.42
C ARG A 80 -5.87 11.11 -3.51
N ASP A 81 -7.01 11.75 -3.75
CA ASP A 81 -8.19 11.60 -2.90
C ASP A 81 -8.72 10.17 -2.94
N ALA A 82 -8.72 9.54 -4.13
CA ALA A 82 -9.06 8.13 -4.29
C ALA A 82 -8.10 7.21 -3.53
N ALA A 83 -6.78 7.43 -3.64
CA ALA A 83 -5.78 6.63 -2.94
C ALA A 83 -5.86 6.83 -1.41
N GLU A 84 -6.12 8.04 -0.93
CA GLU A 84 -6.36 8.31 0.50
C GLU A 84 -7.63 7.62 0.99
N GLY A 85 -8.69 7.58 0.17
CA GLY A 85 -9.93 6.84 0.44
C GLY A 85 -9.70 5.32 0.50
N GLU A 86 -8.99 4.77 -0.48
CA GLU A 86 -8.64 3.36 -0.54
C GLU A 86 -7.76 2.95 0.66
N ALA A 87 -6.74 3.74 0.99
CA ALA A 87 -5.87 3.48 2.14
C ALA A 87 -6.66 3.46 3.46
N LYS A 88 -7.61 4.40 3.64
CA LYS A 88 -8.52 4.38 4.80
C LYS A 88 -9.40 3.11 4.80
N GLY A 89 -9.92 2.72 3.63
CA GLY A 89 -10.67 1.48 3.47
C GLY A 89 -9.88 0.23 3.86
N ILE A 90 -8.63 0.12 3.40
CA ILE A 90 -7.71 -0.97 3.75
C ILE A 90 -7.48 -1.02 5.26
N ILE A 91 -7.24 0.13 5.90
CA ILE A 91 -6.99 0.20 7.35
C ILE A 91 -8.24 -0.25 8.13
N GLU A 92 -9.42 0.22 7.75
CA GLU A 92 -10.66 -0.18 8.43
C GLU A 92 -10.96 -1.67 8.23
N GLN A 93 -10.78 -2.18 7.02
CA GLN A 93 -10.92 -3.61 6.76
C GLN A 93 -9.92 -4.43 7.58
N ALA A 94 -8.66 -4.03 7.63
CA ALA A 94 -7.63 -4.70 8.43
C ALA A 94 -7.96 -4.69 9.93
N LYS A 95 -8.56 -3.61 10.46
CA LYS A 95 -9.03 -3.57 11.85
C LYS A 95 -10.18 -4.55 12.10
N VAL A 96 -11.15 -4.61 11.21
CA VAL A 96 -12.29 -5.54 11.30
C VAL A 96 -11.80 -6.98 11.25
N GLU A 97 -10.90 -7.29 10.30
CA GLU A 97 -10.30 -8.62 10.17
C GLU A 97 -9.45 -8.99 11.40
N ALA A 98 -8.66 -8.05 11.93
CA ALA A 98 -7.88 -8.27 13.16
C ALA A 98 -8.78 -8.53 14.37
N ALA A 99 -9.88 -7.80 14.52
CA ALA A 99 -10.84 -8.02 15.60
C ALA A 99 -11.55 -9.39 15.48
N ALA A 100 -11.94 -9.77 14.26
CA ALA A 100 -12.52 -11.08 13.98
C ALA A 100 -11.53 -12.21 14.26
N LEU A 101 -10.27 -12.06 13.82
CA LEU A 101 -9.20 -13.03 14.06
C LEU A 101 -8.91 -13.18 15.55
N LYS A 102 -8.85 -12.07 16.30
CA LYS A 102 -8.67 -12.08 17.75
C LYS A 102 -9.79 -12.86 18.44
N THR A 103 -11.04 -12.57 18.10
CA THR A 103 -12.21 -13.25 18.67
C THR A 103 -12.17 -14.76 18.39
N ARG A 104 -11.82 -15.14 17.17
CA ARG A 104 -11.66 -16.54 16.79
C ARG A 104 -10.51 -17.21 17.54
N ALA A 105 -9.36 -16.56 17.64
CA ALA A 105 -8.20 -17.06 18.37
C ALA A 105 -8.49 -17.26 19.86
N GLU A 106 -9.24 -16.34 20.48
CA GLU A 106 -9.69 -16.47 21.87
C GLU A 106 -10.63 -17.68 22.05
N ALA A 107 -11.57 -17.88 21.13
CA ALA A 107 -12.47 -19.04 21.16
C ALA A 107 -11.71 -20.37 20.97
N ASP A 108 -10.78 -20.42 20.01
CA ASP A 108 -9.95 -21.59 19.74
C ASP A 108 -9.03 -21.91 20.92
N LEU A 109 -8.44 -20.88 21.55
CA LEU A 109 -7.62 -21.03 22.76
C LEU A 109 -8.44 -21.57 23.93
N ALA A 110 -9.65 -21.04 24.15
CA ALA A 110 -10.54 -21.52 25.21
C ALA A 110 -10.91 -22.99 25.00
N ASN A 111 -11.18 -23.40 23.74
CA ASN A 111 -11.43 -24.80 23.41
C ASN A 111 -10.20 -25.69 23.62
N ALA A 112 -9.02 -25.21 23.23
CA ALA A 112 -7.77 -25.94 23.44
C ALA A 112 -7.45 -26.13 24.92
N ILE A 113 -7.69 -25.11 25.76
CA ILE A 113 -7.53 -25.21 27.22
C ILE A 113 -8.50 -26.25 27.79
N LYS A 114 -9.79 -26.19 27.44
CA LYS A 114 -10.78 -27.18 27.90
C LYS A 114 -10.41 -28.61 27.50
N LEU A 115 -9.91 -28.81 26.28
CA LEU A 115 -9.46 -30.11 25.82
C LEU A 115 -8.25 -30.60 26.62
N ARG A 116 -7.27 -29.74 26.86
CA ARG A 116 -6.09 -30.08 27.68
C ARG A 116 -6.47 -30.40 29.12
N GLU A 117 -7.41 -29.65 29.69
CA GLU A 117 -7.93 -29.91 31.03
C GLU A 117 -8.58 -31.30 31.12
N ARG A 118 -9.46 -31.64 30.17
CA ARG A 118 -10.06 -32.98 30.09
C ARG A 118 -9.00 -34.07 29.95
N GLN A 119 -8.02 -33.89 29.08
CA GLN A 119 -6.92 -34.85 28.92
C GLN A 119 -6.10 -35.02 30.19
N ALA A 120 -5.88 -33.95 30.96
CA ALA A 120 -5.20 -34.03 32.25
C ALA A 120 -6.04 -34.78 33.29
N LEU A 121 -7.34 -34.49 33.37
CA LEU A 121 -8.28 -35.20 34.25
C LEU A 121 -8.37 -36.69 33.90
N ASP A 122 -8.46 -37.04 32.61
CA ASP A 122 -8.49 -38.43 32.17
C ASP A 122 -7.19 -39.17 32.53
N ARG A 123 -6.03 -38.50 32.40
CA ARG A 123 -4.73 -39.06 32.82
C ARG A 123 -4.65 -39.27 34.33
N ILE A 124 -5.17 -38.33 35.12
CA ILE A 124 -5.25 -38.45 36.58
C ILE A 124 -6.15 -39.63 36.94
N ALA A 125 -7.34 -39.73 36.37
CA ALA A 125 -8.25 -40.84 36.63
C ALA A 125 -7.64 -42.20 36.26
N GLN A 126 -6.93 -42.29 35.13
CA GLN A 126 -6.20 -43.50 34.74
C GLN A 126 -5.07 -43.83 35.73
N ALA A 127 -4.31 -42.82 36.19
CA ALA A 127 -3.25 -43.01 37.17
C ALA A 127 -3.81 -43.45 38.54
N GLU A 128 -4.93 -42.90 38.99
CA GLU A 128 -5.63 -43.30 40.21
C GLU A 128 -6.15 -44.75 40.11
N ALA A 129 -6.78 -45.12 38.99
CA ALA A 129 -7.21 -46.49 38.76
C ALA A 129 -6.04 -47.47 38.77
N LYS A 130 -4.90 -47.09 38.17
CA LYS A 130 -3.68 -47.90 38.18
C LYS A 130 -3.09 -48.02 39.59
N ALA A 131 -2.97 -46.93 40.32
CA ALA A 131 -2.41 -46.92 41.68
C ALA A 131 -3.27 -47.75 42.64
N THR A 132 -4.60 -47.64 42.55
CA THR A 132 -5.51 -48.45 43.37
C THR A 132 -5.43 -49.94 43.03
N ALA A 133 -5.29 -50.29 41.75
CA ALA A 133 -5.05 -51.67 41.33
C ALA A 133 -3.71 -52.21 41.86
N GLU A 134 -2.65 -51.40 41.81
CA GLU A 134 -1.32 -51.76 42.30
C GLU A 134 -1.32 -51.99 43.82
N VAL A 135 -1.94 -51.11 44.61
CA VAL A 135 -2.10 -51.30 46.07
C VAL A 135 -2.86 -52.58 46.39
N ARG A 136 -3.94 -52.87 45.65
CA ARG A 136 -4.70 -54.12 45.82
C ARG A 136 -3.84 -55.34 45.50
N ALA A 137 -3.08 -55.31 44.41
CA ALA A 137 -2.18 -56.40 44.03
C ALA A 137 -1.12 -56.64 45.12
N THR A 138 -0.45 -55.58 45.60
CA THR A 138 0.53 -55.69 46.69
C THR A 138 -0.08 -56.23 47.98
N ALA A 139 -1.32 -55.83 48.32
CA ALA A 139 -2.02 -56.35 49.49
C ALA A 139 -2.35 -57.84 49.35
N VAL A 140 -2.78 -58.28 48.15
CA VAL A 140 -3.02 -59.70 47.84
C VAL A 140 -1.72 -60.49 47.94
N ASP A 141 -0.62 -60.00 47.37
CA ASP A 141 0.69 -60.65 47.43
C ASP A 141 1.19 -60.77 48.88
N ALA A 142 1.02 -59.72 49.69
CA ALA A 142 1.36 -59.72 51.12
C ALA A 142 0.51 -60.74 51.89
N ALA A 143 -0.80 -60.83 51.62
CA ALA A 143 -1.71 -61.79 52.24
C ALA A 143 -1.36 -63.25 51.87
N ILE A 144 -1.04 -63.50 50.60
CA ILE A 144 -0.59 -64.83 50.12
C ILE A 144 0.74 -65.19 50.78
N SER A 145 1.69 -64.26 50.86
CA SER A 145 2.98 -64.46 51.53
C SER A 145 2.81 -64.78 53.02
N ALA A 146 1.98 -64.02 53.75
CA ALA A 146 1.68 -64.26 55.15
C ALA A 146 1.00 -65.63 55.37
N THR A 147 0.04 -65.98 54.51
CA THR A 147 -0.67 -67.26 54.56
C THR A 147 0.29 -68.42 54.27
N ARG A 148 1.22 -68.26 53.32
CA ARG A 148 2.27 -69.25 53.03
C ARG A 148 3.16 -69.51 54.24
N THR A 149 3.58 -68.46 54.93
CA THR A 149 4.39 -68.56 56.16
C THR A 149 3.62 -69.25 57.27
N LEU A 150 2.37 -68.85 57.52
CA LEU A 150 1.50 -69.47 58.52
C LEU A 150 1.24 -70.96 58.22
N LEU A 151 1.01 -71.30 56.95
CA LEU A 151 0.81 -72.69 56.52
C LEU A 151 2.08 -73.52 56.73
N GLN A 152 3.26 -72.98 56.41
CA GLN A 152 4.54 -73.66 56.67
C GLN A 152 4.78 -73.91 58.16
N GLU A 153 4.45 -72.96 59.03
CA GLU A 153 4.54 -73.14 60.50
C GLU A 153 3.57 -74.22 61.00
N ARG A 154 2.32 -74.19 60.54
CA ARG A 154 1.28 -75.19 60.86
C ARG A 154 1.65 -76.60 60.39
N MET A 155 2.23 -76.73 59.19
CA MET A 155 2.72 -78.01 58.68
C MET A 155 3.89 -78.55 59.50
N ARG A 156 4.80 -77.68 59.99
CA ARG A 156 5.90 -78.08 60.90
C ARG A 156 5.39 -78.52 62.28
N ALA A 157 4.23 -78.02 62.72
CA ALA A 157 3.59 -78.40 63.98
C ALA A 157 2.80 -79.73 63.92
N GLY A 158 2.90 -80.50 62.83
CA GLY A 158 2.36 -81.87 62.74
C GLY A 158 0.96 -82.01 62.14
N GLN A 159 0.31 -80.93 61.69
CA GLN A 159 -1.04 -80.98 61.08
C GLN A 159 -1.05 -81.46 59.61
N GLY A 160 0.11 -81.76 59.02
CA GLY A 160 0.22 -82.12 57.60
C GLY A 160 -0.40 -83.48 57.24
N THR A 161 -0.34 -84.47 58.13
CA THR A 161 -0.91 -85.81 57.90
C THR A 161 -2.43 -85.80 57.95
N GLU A 162 -3.02 -85.03 58.87
CA GLU A 162 -4.48 -84.89 59.00
C GLU A 162 -5.13 -84.23 57.76
N LEU A 163 -4.45 -83.27 57.14
CA LEU A 163 -4.90 -82.64 55.88
C LEU A 163 -4.84 -83.61 54.69
N VAL A 164 -3.83 -84.50 54.65
CA VAL A 164 -3.72 -85.53 53.61
C VAL A 164 -4.84 -86.56 53.76
N ASP A 165 -5.12 -87.00 54.99
CA ASP A 165 -6.21 -87.93 55.27
C ASP A 165 -7.58 -87.33 54.93
N GLN A 166 -7.80 -86.04 55.22
CA GLN A 166 -9.01 -85.30 54.83
C GLN A 166 -9.14 -85.15 53.31
N ALA A 167 -8.07 -84.84 52.59
CA ALA A 167 -8.08 -84.76 51.12
C ALA A 167 -8.39 -86.12 50.48
N ILE A 168 -7.83 -87.21 51.02
CA ILE A 168 -8.14 -88.58 50.59
C ILE A 168 -9.62 -88.91 50.85
N ALA A 169 -10.18 -88.46 51.97
CA ALA A 169 -11.60 -88.65 52.29
C ALA A 169 -12.55 -87.79 51.42
N GLU A 170 -12.08 -86.66 50.86
CA GLU A 170 -12.87 -85.78 49.99
C GLU A 170 -12.86 -86.18 48.50
N LEU A 171 -11.83 -86.90 48.04
CA LEU A 171 -11.72 -87.39 46.65
C LEU A 171 -12.98 -88.12 46.13
N PRO A 172 -13.58 -89.06 46.89
CA PRO A 172 -14.80 -89.76 46.47
C PRO A 172 -16.01 -88.84 46.31
N ARG A 173 -16.03 -87.68 46.97
CA ARG A 173 -17.15 -86.73 46.98
C ARG A 173 -17.18 -85.80 45.77
N ARG A 174 -16.05 -85.63 45.07
CA ARG A 174 -15.93 -84.80 43.84
C ARG A 174 -15.88 -85.63 42.55
N LEU A 175 -15.90 -86.96 42.68
CA LEU A 175 -15.90 -87.92 41.56
C LEU A 175 -17.26 -88.59 41.33
N ASN A 176 -18.31 -88.14 42.03
CA ASN A 176 -19.72 -88.34 41.69
C ASN A 176 -20.31 -87.01 41.20
#